data_AF-A0A1H0W5N8-F1
#
_entry.id   AF-A0A1H0W5N8-F1
#
_cell.length_a   1.000
_cell.length_b   1.000
_cell.length_c   1.000
_cell.angle_alpha   90.00
_cell.angle_beta   90.00
_cell.angle_gamma   90.00
#
_symmetry.space_group_name_H-M   'P 1'
#
loop_
_entity.id
_entity.type
_entity.pdbx_description
1 polymer ?
#
loop_
_entity_poly.entity_id
_entity_poly.type
_entity_poly.pdbx_seq_one_letter_code
_entity_poly.pdbx_strand_id
1 'polypeptide(L)'
;MSDLDPADTGAEDLDEDALHVDPLEEGVEPPEHWSAADKYGTTPSEALAGEGLERKLRAEQADVTPDDVPDTPVAAAPIDDLDESVDATNEPEGYEMPEPQRQIPDDAARRGQSADEAGGSMAETIRTPPDID
;
A
#
# COMPACT_ATOMS: atom_id res chain seq x y z
N MET A 1 3.34 -31.49 -36.50
CA MET A 1 4.45 -31.09 -35.62
C MET A 1 5.18 -30.02 -36.37
N SER A 2 4.78 -28.77 -36.16
CA SER A 2 5.49 -27.63 -36.76
C SER A 2 6.74 -27.41 -35.92
N ASP A 3 7.89 -27.40 -36.59
CA ASP A 3 9.16 -26.93 -36.07
C ASP A 3 8.98 -25.55 -35.42
N LEU A 4 9.28 -25.44 -34.13
CA LEU A 4 9.59 -24.14 -33.52
C LEU A 4 10.97 -23.74 -34.03
N ASP A 5 11.03 -22.72 -34.88
CA ASP A 5 12.29 -22.11 -35.30
C ASP A 5 12.86 -21.33 -34.10
N PRO A 6 14.08 -21.62 -33.61
CA PRO A 6 14.65 -20.95 -32.43
C PRO A 6 14.95 -19.46 -32.65
N ALA A 7 14.69 -18.92 -33.85
CA ALA A 7 14.82 -17.52 -34.20
C ALA A 7 13.50 -16.72 -34.04
N ASP A 8 12.37 -17.39 -33.77
CA ASP A 8 11.05 -16.75 -33.59
C ASP A 8 10.68 -16.51 -32.12
N THR A 9 11.58 -16.82 -31.18
CA THR A 9 11.44 -16.36 -29.77
C THR A 9 11.65 -14.85 -29.73
N GLY A 10 10.54 -14.11 -29.67
CA GLY A 10 10.53 -12.65 -29.56
C GLY A 10 10.93 -12.18 -28.16
N ALA A 11 11.11 -10.86 -27.98
CA ALA A 11 11.37 -10.28 -26.66
C ALA A 11 10.24 -10.60 -25.66
N GLU A 12 9.00 -10.57 -26.13
CA GLU A 12 7.79 -10.89 -25.36
C GLU A 12 7.76 -12.33 -24.79
N ASP A 13 8.37 -13.29 -25.50
CA ASP A 13 8.43 -14.70 -25.04
C ASP A 13 9.44 -14.90 -23.90
N LEU A 14 10.35 -13.93 -23.72
CA LEU A 14 11.32 -13.91 -22.62
C LEU A 14 10.82 -13.10 -21.42
N ASP A 15 9.62 -12.53 -21.49
CA ASP A 15 9.01 -11.84 -20.37
C ASP A 15 8.57 -12.84 -19.28
N GLU A 16 8.56 -12.37 -18.04
CA GLU A 16 8.34 -13.18 -16.83
C GLU A 16 6.98 -13.89 -16.84
N ASP A 17 5.95 -13.22 -17.36
CA ASP A 17 4.60 -13.75 -17.53
C ASP A 17 4.56 -14.96 -18.48
N ALA A 18 5.41 -14.95 -19.53
CA ALA A 18 5.52 -16.02 -20.51
C ALA A 18 6.41 -17.17 -20.02
N LEU A 19 7.48 -16.84 -19.29
CA LEU A 19 8.40 -17.82 -18.69
C LEU A 19 7.83 -18.48 -17.42
N HIS A 20 6.69 -17.99 -16.90
CA HIS A 20 6.06 -18.47 -15.68
C HIS A 20 7.00 -18.48 -14.47
N VAL A 21 7.88 -17.48 -14.40
CA VAL A 21 8.77 -17.25 -13.27
C VAL A 21 8.28 -16.00 -12.54
N ASP A 22 8.05 -16.09 -11.24
CA ASP A 22 7.78 -14.92 -10.41
C ASP A 22 9.12 -14.33 -9.95
N PRO A 23 9.49 -13.10 -10.35
CA PRO A 23 10.73 -12.45 -9.91
C PRO A 23 10.81 -12.29 -8.38
N LEU A 24 9.65 -12.28 -7.70
CA LEU A 24 9.54 -12.20 -6.25
C LEU A 24 9.64 -13.56 -5.56
N GLU A 25 9.52 -14.68 -6.28
CA GLU A 25 9.66 -16.03 -5.70
C GLU A 25 11.08 -16.31 -5.24
N GLU A 26 12.09 -15.94 -6.04
CA GLU A 26 13.50 -15.94 -5.63
C GLU A 26 13.86 -14.66 -4.86
N GLY A 27 13.19 -13.54 -5.19
CA GLY A 27 13.50 -12.22 -4.67
C GLY A 27 14.81 -11.68 -5.25
N VAL A 28 14.84 -10.41 -5.63
CA VAL A 28 16.10 -9.77 -6.01
C VAL A 28 16.96 -9.61 -4.75
N GLU A 29 18.00 -10.44 -4.64
CA GLU A 29 18.97 -10.28 -3.56
C GLU A 29 19.59 -8.87 -3.66
N PRO A 30 19.57 -8.08 -2.58
CA PRO A 30 20.19 -6.77 -2.61
C PRO A 30 21.71 -6.90 -2.90
N PRO A 31 22.35 -5.85 -3.44
CA PRO A 31 23.77 -5.90 -3.76
C PRO A 31 24.64 -6.33 -2.58
N GLU A 32 25.79 -6.94 -2.89
CA GLU A 32 26.82 -7.23 -1.87
C GLU A 32 27.11 -5.96 -1.04
N HIS A 33 27.16 -6.12 0.28
CA HIS A 33 27.37 -5.04 1.24
C HIS A 33 26.23 -4.03 1.37
N TRP A 34 25.05 -4.28 0.78
CA TRP A 34 23.86 -3.53 1.15
C TRP A 34 23.44 -3.91 2.57
N SER A 35 23.34 -2.90 3.43
CA SER A 35 22.68 -3.00 4.72
C SER A 35 21.62 -1.93 4.78
N ALA A 36 20.40 -2.29 5.17
CA ALA A 36 19.40 -1.29 5.55
C ALA A 36 20.01 -0.38 6.62
N ALA A 37 19.94 0.93 6.39
CA ALA A 37 20.33 1.86 7.44
C ALA A 37 19.36 1.70 8.61
N ASP A 38 19.88 1.46 9.82
CA ASP A 38 19.11 1.49 11.06
C ASP A 38 18.52 2.89 11.23
N LYS A 39 17.27 3.11 10.81
CA LYS A 39 16.68 4.46 10.83
C LYS A 39 16.35 4.93 12.25
N TYR A 40 16.07 4.03 13.19
CA TYR A 40 15.49 4.41 14.48
C TYR A 40 16.04 3.65 15.70
N GLY A 41 17.14 2.93 15.56
CA GLY A 41 17.89 2.38 16.70
C GLY A 41 18.65 1.10 16.39
N THR A 42 19.54 0.72 17.30
CA THR A 42 20.37 -0.49 17.20
C THR A 42 19.79 -1.67 17.98
N THR A 43 18.79 -1.43 18.82
CA THR A 43 18.10 -2.47 19.59
C THR A 43 16.68 -2.72 19.08
N PRO A 44 16.12 -3.94 19.28
CA PRO A 44 14.74 -4.24 18.89
C PRO A 44 13.71 -3.29 19.52
N SER A 45 13.93 -2.88 20.77
CA SER A 45 13.06 -1.94 21.47
C SER A 45 13.04 -0.55 20.83
N GLU A 46 14.19 -0.06 20.39
CA GLU A 46 14.29 1.25 19.73
C GLU A 46 13.71 1.19 18.32
N ALA A 47 13.94 0.10 17.58
CA ALA A 47 13.35 -0.10 16.26
C ALA A 47 11.81 -0.12 16.31
N LEU A 48 11.23 -0.74 17.33
CA LEU A 48 9.78 -0.75 17.56
C LEU A 48 9.24 0.61 18.03
N ALA A 49 10.00 1.33 18.86
CA ALA A 49 9.64 2.68 19.28
C ALA A 49 9.66 3.67 18.11
N GLY A 50 10.58 3.46 17.17
CA GLY A 50 10.70 4.23 15.94
C GLY A 50 11.10 5.69 16.22
N GLU A 51 10.63 6.58 15.36
CA GLU A 51 10.89 8.02 15.52
C GLU A 51 10.09 8.62 16.68
N GLY A 52 10.77 9.35 17.56
CA GLY A 52 10.13 10.10 18.64
C GLY A 52 9.15 11.16 18.13
N LEU A 53 8.01 11.29 18.82
CA LEU A 53 6.91 12.19 18.46
C LEU A 53 7.35 13.65 18.23
N GLU A 54 8.21 14.18 19.09
CA GLU A 54 8.77 15.53 18.96
C GLU A 54 9.48 15.78 17.61
N ARG A 55 10.17 14.75 17.09
CA ARG A 55 10.86 14.86 15.80
C ARG A 55 9.86 14.85 14.65
N LYS A 56 8.81 14.03 14.73
CA LYS A 56 7.72 14.04 13.74
C LYS A 56 7.03 15.40 13.69
N LEU A 57 6.66 15.94 14.87
CA LEU A 57 6.02 17.25 14.98
C LEU A 57 6.89 18.38 14.39
N ARG A 58 8.20 18.33 14.59
CA ARG A 58 9.11 19.32 13.99
C ARG A 58 9.22 19.20 12.47
N ALA A 59 9.05 18.00 11.93
CA ALA A 59 9.14 17.74 10.50
C ALA A 59 7.84 18.13 9.76
N GLU A 60 6.71 18.17 10.46
CA GLU A 60 5.43 18.61 9.90
C GLU A 60 5.51 20.07 9.44
N GLN A 61 5.09 20.30 8.20
CA GLN A 61 4.84 21.62 7.64
C GLN A 61 3.36 21.70 7.30
N ALA A 62 2.72 22.82 7.62
CA ALA A 62 1.32 23.03 7.27
C ALA A 62 1.20 23.22 5.75
N ASP A 63 0.40 22.39 5.10
CA ASP A 63 0.14 22.50 3.66
C ASP A 63 -0.73 23.72 3.31
N VAL A 64 -1.50 24.21 4.29
CA VAL A 64 -2.36 25.38 4.17
C VAL A 64 -1.91 26.47 5.12
N THR A 65 -2.05 27.73 4.68
CA THR A 65 -1.91 28.86 5.59
C THR A 65 -3.14 28.87 6.50
N PRO A 66 -2.98 28.82 7.83
CA PRO A 66 -4.12 28.94 8.72
C PRO A 66 -4.81 30.28 8.48
N ASP A 67 -6.14 30.27 8.40
CA ASP A 67 -6.94 31.49 8.38
C ASP A 67 -6.67 32.34 9.62
N ASP A 68 -6.87 33.64 9.48
CA ASP A 68 -6.76 34.58 10.59
C ASP A 68 -7.79 34.20 11.65
N VAL A 69 -7.30 33.75 12.82
CA VAL A 69 -8.17 33.33 13.91
C VAL A 69 -8.75 34.59 14.57
N PRO A 70 -10.07 34.77 14.63
CA PRO A 70 -10.67 35.94 15.25
C PRO A 70 -10.32 36.01 16.75
N ASP A 71 -10.16 37.23 17.28
CA ASP A 71 -9.83 37.49 18.70
C ASP A 71 -10.84 36.87 19.67
N THR A 72 -12.09 36.71 19.22
CA THR A 72 -13.14 36.02 19.97
C THR A 72 -13.41 34.66 19.35
N PRO A 73 -13.30 33.55 20.10
CA PRO A 73 -13.62 32.24 19.58
C PRO A 73 -15.10 32.19 19.16
N VAL A 74 -15.39 31.54 18.03
CA VAL A 74 -16.73 31.43 17.43
C VAL A 74 -17.77 30.95 18.45
N ALA A 75 -17.41 30.03 19.35
CA ALA A 75 -18.29 29.52 20.41
C ALA A 75 -18.72 30.57 21.45
N ALA A 76 -17.99 31.67 21.57
CA ALA A 76 -18.27 32.77 22.49
C ALA A 76 -18.77 34.04 21.78
N ALA A 77 -18.77 34.05 20.44
CA ALA A 77 -19.27 35.18 19.66
C ALA A 77 -20.79 35.32 19.82
N PRO A 78 -21.33 36.55 19.93
CA PRO A 78 -22.76 36.81 19.83
C PRO A 78 -23.32 36.29 18.50
N ILE A 79 -24.57 35.80 18.50
CA ILE A 79 -25.20 35.22 17.30
C ILE A 79 -25.24 36.21 16.13
N ASP A 80 -25.43 37.51 16.40
CA ASP A 80 -25.47 38.55 15.38
C ASP A 80 -24.11 38.78 14.68
N ASP A 81 -23.02 38.33 15.30
CA ASP A 81 -21.65 38.44 14.78
C ASP A 81 -21.17 37.14 14.10
N LEU A 82 -21.99 36.09 14.09
CA LEU A 82 -21.71 34.84 13.37
C LEU A 82 -22.11 34.99 11.89
N ASP A 83 -21.23 34.57 10.99
CA ASP A 83 -21.53 34.53 9.56
C ASP A 83 -22.10 33.16 9.12
N GLU A 84 -22.50 33.07 7.86
CA GLU A 84 -23.07 31.86 7.26
C GLU A 84 -22.03 30.72 7.10
N SER A 85 -20.73 30.99 7.33
CA SER A 85 -19.66 29.99 7.22
C SER A 85 -19.74 28.91 8.29
N VAL A 86 -20.43 29.17 9.42
CA VAL A 86 -20.65 28.15 10.46
C VAL A 86 -21.50 26.98 9.95
N ASP A 87 -22.37 27.22 8.96
CA ASP A 87 -23.19 26.18 8.31
C ASP A 87 -22.53 25.63 7.04
N ALA A 88 -21.35 26.15 6.65
CA ALA A 88 -20.51 25.50 5.67
C ALA A 88 -19.99 24.21 6.31
N THR A 89 -20.74 23.12 6.09
CA THR A 89 -20.22 21.77 6.25
C THR A 89 -18.89 21.77 5.52
N ASN A 90 -17.80 21.43 6.21
CA ASN A 90 -16.54 21.07 5.58
C ASN A 90 -16.84 19.80 4.77
N GLU A 91 -17.50 19.97 3.63
CA GLU A 91 -17.76 18.90 2.68
C GLU A 91 -16.37 18.49 2.24
N PRO A 92 -15.91 17.28 2.63
CA PRO A 92 -14.65 16.82 2.11
C PRO A 92 -14.78 16.87 0.59
N GLU A 93 -13.91 17.65 -0.06
CA GLU A 93 -13.66 17.59 -1.51
C GLU A 93 -13.87 16.14 -1.94
N GLY A 94 -14.92 15.92 -2.74
CA GLY A 94 -15.57 14.62 -2.88
C GLY A 94 -14.54 13.50 -2.97
N TYR A 95 -14.44 12.68 -1.92
CA TYR A 95 -13.77 11.40 -2.01
C TYR A 95 -14.60 10.57 -2.99
N GLU A 96 -14.26 10.67 -4.27
CA GLU A 96 -14.73 9.76 -5.29
C GLU A 96 -14.13 8.41 -4.91
N MET A 97 -14.92 7.59 -4.20
CA MET A 97 -14.55 6.21 -3.98
C MET A 97 -14.34 5.62 -5.37
N PRO A 98 -13.13 5.15 -5.71
CA PRO A 98 -12.93 4.51 -7.00
C PRO A 98 -13.95 3.38 -7.10
N GLU A 99 -14.71 3.39 -8.20
CA GLU A 99 -15.61 2.28 -8.53
C GLU A 99 -14.84 0.98 -8.28
N PRO A 100 -15.40 0.04 -7.49
CA PRO A 100 -14.73 -1.23 -7.27
C PRO A 100 -14.53 -1.84 -8.64
N GLN A 101 -13.28 -1.86 -9.10
CA GLN A 101 -12.92 -2.47 -10.36
C GLN A 101 -13.43 -3.90 -10.24
N ARG A 102 -14.46 -4.25 -11.03
CA ARG A 102 -14.87 -5.64 -11.13
C ARG A 102 -13.63 -6.36 -11.60
N GLN A 103 -13.00 -7.08 -10.69
CA GLN A 103 -11.84 -7.91 -10.98
C GLN A 103 -12.35 -8.97 -11.95
N ILE A 104 -12.19 -8.69 -13.24
CA ILE A 104 -12.30 -9.74 -14.25
C ILE A 104 -11.12 -10.63 -13.90
N PRO A 105 -11.35 -11.89 -13.48
CA PRO A 105 -10.24 -12.73 -13.11
C PRO A 105 -9.34 -12.84 -14.33
N ASP A 106 -8.06 -12.52 -14.15
CA ASP A 106 -7.06 -12.72 -15.18
C ASP A 106 -6.99 -14.20 -15.59
N ASP A 107 -6.29 -14.49 -16.68
CA ASP A 107 -6.16 -15.85 -17.19
C ASP A 107 -5.52 -16.80 -16.15
N ALA A 108 -4.70 -16.28 -15.23
CA ALA A 108 -4.04 -17.06 -14.18
C ALA A 108 -5.03 -17.45 -13.07
N ALA A 109 -5.82 -16.50 -12.57
CA ALA A 109 -6.88 -16.73 -11.59
C ALA A 109 -7.94 -17.70 -12.12
N ARG A 110 -8.31 -17.61 -13.41
CA ARG A 110 -9.21 -18.59 -14.06
C ARG A 110 -8.64 -20.00 -14.14
N ARG A 111 -7.31 -20.14 -14.07
CA ARG A 111 -6.60 -21.41 -14.03
C ARG A 111 -6.24 -21.86 -12.60
N GLY A 112 -6.68 -21.13 -11.57
CA GLY A 112 -6.38 -21.43 -10.16
C GLY A 112 -4.95 -21.08 -9.75
N GLN A 113 -4.38 -20.04 -10.37
CA GLN A 113 -3.00 -19.58 -10.16
C GLN A 113 -2.97 -18.11 -9.71
N SER A 114 -3.96 -17.66 -8.95
CA SER A 114 -3.94 -16.30 -8.37
C SER A 114 -2.78 -16.16 -7.38
N ALA A 115 -2.12 -15.01 -7.34
CA ALA A 115 -1.00 -14.75 -6.42
C ALA A 115 -1.35 -14.97 -4.92
N ASP A 116 -2.64 -14.87 -4.56
CA ASP A 116 -3.16 -15.18 -3.22
C ASP A 116 -3.27 -16.70 -2.90
N GLU A 117 -2.93 -17.55 -3.87
CA GLU A 117 -2.97 -19.01 -3.79
C GLU A 117 -1.57 -19.59 -4.03
N ALA A 118 -0.84 -19.84 -2.94
CA ALA A 118 0.49 -20.45 -3.01
C ALA A 118 0.41 -21.88 -3.57
N GLY A 119 0.99 -22.10 -4.75
CA GLY A 119 1.01 -23.39 -5.44
C GLY A 119 1.95 -24.39 -4.80
N GLY A 120 1.51 -25.11 -3.76
CA GLY A 120 2.32 -26.16 -3.15
C GLY A 120 1.56 -27.04 -2.17
N SER A 121 1.92 -28.32 -2.11
CA SER A 121 1.31 -29.33 -1.23
C SER A 121 1.46 -29.02 0.27
N MET A 122 2.37 -28.12 0.65
CA MET A 122 2.49 -27.63 2.04
C MET A 122 1.47 -26.54 2.38
N ALA A 123 1.02 -25.75 1.39
CA ALA A 123 0.12 -24.61 1.61
C ALA A 123 -1.30 -25.06 2.04
N GLU A 124 -1.79 -26.19 1.52
CA GLU A 124 -3.09 -26.79 1.88
C GLU A 124 -3.21 -27.03 3.40
N THR A 125 -2.12 -27.50 4.02
CA THR A 125 -2.07 -27.86 5.44
C THR A 125 -2.10 -26.64 6.35
N ILE A 126 -1.62 -25.48 5.87
CA ILE A 126 -1.63 -24.22 6.63
C ILE A 126 -2.99 -23.53 6.51
N ARG A 127 -3.70 -23.69 5.38
CA ARG A 127 -4.99 -23.04 5.12
C ARG A 127 -6.16 -23.69 5.86
N THR A 128 -6.11 -25.02 6.04
CA THR A 128 -7.16 -25.76 6.75
C THR A 128 -6.76 -25.93 8.21
N PRO A 129 -7.41 -25.25 9.18
CA PRO A 129 -7.14 -25.50 10.58
C PRO A 129 -7.49 -26.97 10.90
N PRO A 130 -6.75 -27.63 11.81
CA PRO A 130 -7.09 -28.99 12.21
C PRO A 130 -8.50 -29.01 12.80
N ASP A 131 -9.30 -30.00 12.42
CA ASP A 131 -10.56 -30.28 13.11
C ASP A 131 -10.23 -30.55 14.58
N ILE A 132 -10.61 -29.61 15.45
CA ILE A 132 -10.54 -29.78 16.89
C ILE A 132 -11.73 -30.66 17.29
N ASP A 133 -11.44 -31.92 17.62
CA ASP A 133 -12.39 -32.86 18.24
C ASP A 133 -12.75 -32.42 19.68
#